data_AF-A0A5D2JSM8-F1
#
_entry.id   AF-A0A5D2JSM8-F1
#
_cell.length_a   1.000
_cell.length_b   1.000
_cell.length_c   1.000
_cell.angle_alpha   90.00
_cell.angle_beta   90.00
_cell.angle_gamma   90.00
#
_symmetry.space_group_name_H-M   'P 1'
#
loop_
_entity.id
_entity.type
_entity.pdbx_description
1 polymer ?
#
loop_
_entity_poly.entity_id
_entity_poly.type
_entity_poly.pdbx_seq_one_letter_code
_entity_poly.pdbx_strand_id
1 'polypeptide(L)'
;MSHPLYEVVTDEGLMRPCFKTRTGGLYSGGSAQMVENSLNIHGDVILYVGDHIYTDVSQSKVHLRWRMALICRELEEETLAATNMDDRELIESMQKLLIIMQRLQYNLLLAQLFAQLERSSWQGF
;
A
#
# COMPACT_ATOMS: atom_id res chain seq x y z
N MET A 1 10.22 -10.01 -2.17
CA MET A 1 10.63 -10.88 -3.30
C MET A 1 10.79 -10.01 -4.53
N SER A 2 11.93 -10.06 -5.22
CA SER A 2 12.12 -9.29 -6.46
C SER A 2 11.48 -10.04 -7.62
N HIS A 3 10.47 -9.44 -8.26
CA HIS A 3 9.99 -9.96 -9.53
C HIS A 3 11.03 -9.66 -10.62
N PRO A 4 11.19 -10.52 -11.63
CA PRO A 4 12.01 -10.20 -12.79
C PRO A 4 11.50 -8.91 -13.46
N LEU A 5 12.42 -8.12 -14.00
CA LEU A 5 12.07 -6.92 -14.77
C LEU A 5 11.94 -7.29 -16.24
N TYR A 6 10.86 -6.80 -16.85
CA TYR A 6 10.59 -6.94 -18.27
C TYR A 6 10.48 -5.58 -18.91
N GLU A 7 10.94 -5.48 -20.15
CA GLU A 7 10.72 -4.33 -21.00
C GLU A 7 9.63 -4.64 -22.01
N VAL A 8 8.65 -3.74 -22.12
CA VAL A 8 7.63 -3.78 -23.15
C VAL A 8 8.24 -3.27 -24.45
N VAL A 9 8.22 -4.10 -25.49
CA VAL A 9 8.91 -3.85 -26.77
C VAL A 9 7.97 -3.55 -27.92
N THR A 10 6.69 -3.84 -27.78
CA THR A 10 5.67 -3.56 -28.80
C THR A 10 4.45 -2.92 -28.18
N ASP A 11 3.66 -2.24 -29.01
CA ASP A 11 2.39 -1.62 -28.59
C ASP A 11 1.34 -2.66 -28.16
N GLU A 12 1.48 -3.90 -28.62
CA GLU A 12 0.64 -5.04 -28.20
C GLU A 12 1.02 -5.62 -26.82
N GLY A 13 2.04 -5.06 -26.16
CA GLY A 13 2.45 -5.49 -24.83
C GLY A 13 3.38 -6.71 -24.82
N LEU A 14 4.03 -7.07 -25.94
CA LEU A 14 5.06 -8.10 -25.91
C LEU A 14 6.23 -7.63 -25.04
N MET A 15 6.71 -8.55 -24.22
CA MET A 15 7.72 -8.27 -23.20
C MET A 15 8.98 -9.09 -23.44
N ARG A 16 10.14 -8.50 -23.15
CA ARG A 16 11.42 -9.21 -23.08
C ARG A 16 12.05 -9.05 -21.71
N PRO A 17 12.78 -10.06 -21.19
CA PRO A 17 13.57 -9.90 -19.97
C PRO A 17 14.55 -8.73 -20.11
N CYS A 18 14.66 -7.93 -19.05
CA CYS A 18 15.50 -6.74 -19.03
C CYS A 18 16.23 -6.62 -17.68
N PHE A 19 17.50 -6.26 -17.72
CA PHE A 19 18.32 -6.08 -16.51
C PHE A 19 18.72 -4.63 -16.26
N LYS A 20 18.46 -3.74 -17.22
CA LYS A 20 18.82 -2.33 -17.15
C LYS A 20 17.80 -1.48 -17.88
N THR A 21 17.25 -0.49 -17.19
CA THR A 21 16.32 0.47 -17.77
C THR A 21 17.06 1.48 -18.65
N ARG A 22 16.39 1.96 -19.69
CA ARG A 22 16.79 3.09 -20.52
C ARG A 22 15.74 4.19 -20.45
N THR A 23 16.17 5.43 -20.67
CA THR A 23 15.25 6.56 -20.84
C THR A 23 14.27 6.29 -21.98
N GLY A 24 12.98 6.55 -21.74
CA GLY A 24 11.91 6.33 -22.71
C GLY A 24 11.45 4.87 -22.85
N GLY A 25 11.97 3.94 -22.06
CA GLY A 25 11.48 2.56 -22.02
C GLY A 25 10.24 2.40 -21.15
N LEU A 26 9.42 1.38 -21.46
CA LEU A 26 8.27 0.94 -20.68
C LEU A 26 8.59 -0.39 -20.00
N TYR A 27 8.33 -0.50 -18.70
CA TYR A 27 8.78 -1.63 -17.89
C TYR A 27 7.65 -2.24 -17.05
N SER A 28 7.76 -3.54 -16.79
CA SER A 28 6.83 -4.31 -15.95
C SER A 28 7.59 -5.25 -15.00
N GLY A 29 7.07 -5.42 -13.78
CA GLY A 29 7.71 -6.20 -12.72
C GLY A 29 8.80 -5.42 -11.97
N GLY A 30 9.87 -6.12 -11.58
CA GLY A 30 10.99 -5.51 -10.85
C GLY A 30 10.74 -5.28 -9.36
N SER A 31 11.45 -4.30 -8.79
CA SER A 31 11.32 -3.88 -7.39
C SER A 31 11.65 -2.40 -7.22
N ALA A 32 11.24 -1.81 -6.09
CA ALA A 32 11.53 -0.41 -5.78
C ALA A 32 13.05 -0.10 -5.73
N GLN A 33 13.89 -1.06 -5.30
CA GLN A 33 15.35 -0.89 -5.36
C GLN A 33 15.87 -0.73 -6.79
N MET A 34 15.23 -1.38 -7.76
CA MET A 34 15.61 -1.24 -9.18
C MET A 34 15.25 0.15 -9.71
N VAL A 35 14.19 0.77 -9.19
CA VAL A 35 13.82 2.17 -9.50
C VAL A 35 14.85 3.15 -8.95
N GLU A 36 15.35 2.93 -7.73
CA GLU A 36 16.44 3.74 -7.18
C GLU A 36 17.71 3.63 -8.04
N ASN A 37 18.10 2.40 -8.38
CA ASN A 37 19.32 2.12 -9.13
C ASN A 37 19.24 2.64 -10.58
N SER A 38 18.05 2.64 -11.21
CA SER A 38 17.88 3.15 -12.56
C SER A 38 17.99 4.66 -12.66
N LEU A 39 17.48 5.36 -11.64
CA LEU A 39 17.47 6.82 -11.57
C LEU A 39 18.69 7.38 -10.83
N ASN A 40 19.49 6.52 -10.20
CA ASN A 40 20.63 6.89 -9.36
C ASN A 40 20.24 7.90 -8.27
N ILE A 41 19.07 7.66 -7.66
CA ILE A 41 18.51 8.44 -6.54
C ILE A 41 18.07 7.46 -5.45
N HIS A 42 18.22 7.86 -4.19
CA HIS A 42 18.05 6.97 -3.06
C HIS A 42 17.35 7.65 -1.89
N GLY A 43 16.56 6.89 -1.14
CA GLY A 43 16.09 7.34 0.17
C GLY A 43 14.95 8.36 0.12
N ASP A 44 15.04 9.33 1.01
CA ASP A 44 13.99 10.31 1.32
C ASP A 44 13.80 11.36 0.22
N VAL A 45 14.68 11.43 -0.77
CA VAL A 45 14.48 12.29 -1.95
C VAL A 45 13.29 11.82 -2.79
N ILE A 46 12.94 10.53 -2.72
CA ILE A 46 11.85 9.93 -3.49
C ILE A 46 10.53 10.11 -2.75
N LEU A 47 9.51 10.59 -3.46
CA LEU A 47 8.13 10.69 -2.98
C LEU A 47 7.26 9.72 -3.77
N TYR A 48 6.78 8.67 -3.11
CA TYR A 48 5.75 7.81 -3.67
C TYR A 48 4.37 8.45 -3.50
N VAL A 49 3.54 8.38 -4.54
CA VAL A 49 2.16 8.86 -4.53
C VAL A 49 1.24 7.74 -5.00
N GLY A 50 0.26 7.36 -4.19
CA GLY A 50 -0.69 6.29 -4.51
C GLY A 50 -1.87 6.29 -3.53
N ASP A 51 -2.87 5.46 -3.77
CA ASP A 51 -4.08 5.30 -2.93
C ASP A 51 -4.10 4.00 -2.10
N HIS A 52 -3.13 3.09 -2.30
CA HIS A 52 -3.10 1.78 -1.64
C HIS A 52 -2.08 1.70 -0.50
N ILE A 53 -2.49 2.16 0.69
CA ILE A 53 -1.67 2.16 1.92
C ILE A 53 -1.01 0.79 2.18
N TYR A 54 -1.75 -0.30 2.08
CA TYR A 54 -1.27 -1.60 2.58
C TYR A 54 -0.26 -2.30 1.65
N THR A 55 -0.42 -2.15 0.34
CA THR A 55 0.49 -2.74 -0.65
C THR A 55 1.77 -1.92 -0.79
N ASP A 56 1.68 -0.59 -0.63
CA ASP A 56 2.76 0.32 -1.02
C ASP A 56 3.65 0.71 0.18
N VAL A 57 3.10 0.72 1.40
CA VAL A 57 3.84 1.13 2.60
C VAL A 57 4.83 0.08 3.08
N SER A 58 4.56 -1.22 2.90
CA SER A 58 5.40 -2.28 3.48
C SER A 58 6.79 -2.39 2.85
N GLN A 59 6.92 -2.17 1.53
CA GLN A 59 8.20 -2.30 0.82
C GLN A 59 8.99 -0.98 0.81
N SER A 60 8.33 0.15 0.49
CA SER A 60 8.99 1.44 0.28
C SER A 60 9.37 2.15 1.58
N LYS A 61 8.57 2.01 2.64
CA LYS A 61 8.79 2.72 3.92
C LYS A 61 9.78 2.01 4.84
N VAL A 62 9.74 0.68 4.91
CA VAL A 62 10.55 -0.11 5.87
C VAL A 62 12.00 -0.27 5.41
N HIS A 63 12.23 -0.41 4.11
CA HIS A 63 13.56 -0.77 3.58
C HIS A 63 14.24 0.36 2.78
N LEU A 64 13.47 1.29 2.20
CA LEU A 64 14.01 2.28 1.24
C LEU A 64 13.88 3.74 1.70
N ARG A 65 13.19 4.02 2.81
CA ARG A 65 13.02 5.38 3.38
C ARG A 65 12.40 6.40 2.42
N TRP A 66 11.59 5.97 1.47
CA TRP A 66 10.86 6.89 0.59
C TRP A 66 9.85 7.71 1.41
N ARG A 67 9.65 8.97 1.03
CA ARG A 67 8.50 9.76 1.49
C ARG A 67 7.24 9.23 0.82
N MET A 68 6.10 9.37 1.49
CA MET A 68 4.81 8.88 1.01
C MET A 68 3.81 10.03 1.00
N ALA A 69 3.08 10.18 -0.11
CA ALA A 69 1.84 10.94 -0.18
C ALA A 69 0.72 9.96 -0.54
N LEU A 70 -0.38 10.05 0.20
CA LEU A 70 -1.53 9.19 0.01
C LEU A 70 -2.63 9.96 -0.70
N ILE A 71 -3.22 9.35 -1.73
CA ILE A 71 -4.40 9.85 -2.41
C ILE A 71 -5.62 9.27 -1.66
N CYS A 72 -6.35 10.12 -0.95
CA CYS A 72 -7.62 9.76 -0.29
C CYS A 72 -8.75 10.53 -0.95
N ARG A 73 -9.50 9.90 -1.85
CA ARG A 73 -10.57 10.57 -2.60
C ARG A 73 -11.77 10.90 -1.72
N GLU A 74 -12.05 10.00 -0.79
CA GLU A 74 -13.13 10.09 0.19
C GLU A 74 -12.91 11.21 1.20
N LEU A 75 -11.66 11.62 1.42
CA LEU A 75 -11.31 12.63 2.42
C LEU A 75 -11.92 14.01 2.12
N GLU A 76 -12.11 14.36 0.85
CA GLU A 76 -12.72 15.64 0.47
C GLU A 76 -14.18 15.72 0.94
N GLU A 77 -14.96 14.68 0.66
CA GLU A 77 -16.36 14.58 1.07
C GLU A 77 -16.48 14.49 2.60
N GLU A 78 -15.63 13.69 3.25
CA GLU A 78 -15.59 13.57 4.70
C GLU A 78 -15.23 14.89 5.40
N THR A 79 -14.27 15.63 4.86
CA THR A 79 -13.86 16.93 5.41
C THR A 79 -14.99 17.94 5.28
N LEU A 80 -15.67 17.97 4.12
CA LEU A 80 -16.81 18.85 3.90
C LEU A 80 -18.00 18.48 4.81
N ALA A 81 -18.27 17.20 5.01
CA ALA A 81 -19.30 16.76 5.95
C ALA A 81 -18.96 17.18 7.38
N ALA A 82 -17.72 16.94 7.82
CA ALA A 82 -17.27 17.25 9.17
C ALA A 82 -17.27 18.77 9.46
N THR A 83 -16.92 19.62 8.50
CA THR A 83 -16.92 21.08 8.70
C THR A 83 -18.32 21.69 8.73
N ASN A 84 -19.33 21.01 8.19
CA ASN A 84 -20.72 21.47 8.17
C ASN A 84 -21.57 20.89 9.33
N MET A 85 -21.04 19.94 10.10
CA MET A 85 -21.73 19.36 11.26
C MET A 85 -21.54 20.21 12.52
N ASP A 86 -22.53 20.17 13.43
CA ASP A 86 -22.37 20.73 14.78
C ASP A 86 -21.33 19.91 15.57
N ASP A 87 -20.54 20.59 16.42
CA ASP A 87 -19.47 19.97 17.20
C ASP A 87 -19.96 18.77 18.04
N ARG A 88 -21.18 18.82 18.59
CA ARG A 88 -21.73 17.70 19.37
C ARG A 88 -22.03 16.50 18.48
N GLU A 89 -22.63 16.73 17.32
CA GLU A 89 -22.96 15.68 16.36
C GLU A 89 -21.69 15.04 15.79
N LEU A 90 -20.64 15.83 15.57
CA LEU A 90 -19.34 15.34 15.15
C LEU A 90 -18.71 14.45 16.22
N ILE A 91 -18.67 14.90 17.47
CA ILE A 91 -18.14 14.12 18.61
C ILE A 91 -18.90 12.79 18.76
N GLU A 92 -20.23 12.80 18.72
CA GLU A 92 -21.03 11.58 18.81
C GLU A 92 -20.75 10.62 17.65
N SER A 93 -20.62 11.15 16.43
CA SER A 93 -20.32 10.34 15.24
C SER A 93 -18.92 9.72 15.31
N MET A 94 -17.92 10.49 15.77
CA MET A 94 -16.56 9.98 16.00
C MET A 94 -16.54 8.89 17.07
N GLN A 95 -17.30 9.04 18.16
CA GLN A 95 -17.40 8.01 19.20
C GLN A 95 -18.02 6.71 18.67
N LYS A 96 -19.08 6.80 17.85
CA LYS A 96 -19.71 5.63 17.20
C LYS A 96 -18.71 4.92 16.29
N LEU A 97 -17.98 5.67 15.47
CA LEU A 97 -16.93 5.14 14.59
C LEU A 97 -15.82 4.43 15.39
N LEU A 98 -15.38 5.02 16.52
CA LEU A 98 -14.36 4.41 17.38
C LEU A 98 -14.81 3.05 17.94
N ILE A 99 -16.07 2.94 18.39
CA ILE A 99 -16.64 1.68 18.88
C ILE A 99 -16.69 0.64 17.76
N ILE A 100 -17.10 1.03 16.56
CA ILE A 100 -17.14 0.14 15.39
C ILE A 100 -15.72 -0.35 15.05
N MET A 101 -14.74 0.56 15.00
CA MET A 101 -13.35 0.21 14.74
C MET A 101 -12.80 -0.80 15.75
N GLN A 102 -13.04 -0.58 17.05
CA GLN A 102 -12.62 -1.53 18.10
C GLN A 102 -13.22 -2.92 17.90
N ARG A 103 -14.51 -3.00 17.56
CA ARG A 103 -15.20 -4.28 17.28
C ARG A 103 -14.62 -4.98 16.06
N LEU A 104 -14.35 -4.24 14.99
CA LEU A 104 -13.74 -4.80 13.78
C LEU A 104 -12.31 -5.31 14.05
N GLN A 105 -11.51 -4.57 14.80
CA GLN A 105 -10.17 -4.99 15.20
C GLN A 105 -10.20 -6.28 16.04
N TYR A 106 -11.13 -6.36 17.00
CA TYR A 106 -11.32 -7.56 17.80
C TYR A 106 -11.72 -8.77 16.95
N ASN A 107 -12.68 -8.60 16.03
CA ASN A 107 -13.11 -9.66 15.13
C ASN A 107 -11.98 -10.12 14.20
N LEU A 108 -11.16 -9.20 13.70
CA LEU A 108 -9.99 -9.52 12.88
C LEU A 108 -8.96 -10.34 13.68
N LEU A 109 -8.68 -9.94 14.92
CA LEU A 109 -7.77 -10.67 15.80
C LEU A 109 -8.26 -12.09 16.09
N LEU A 110 -9.56 -12.26 16.38
CA LEU A 110 -10.16 -13.57 16.57
C LEU A 110 -10.02 -14.43 15.30
N ALA A 111 -10.36 -13.88 14.13
CA ALA A 111 -10.23 -14.60 12.86
C ALA A 111 -8.78 -15.04 12.59
N GLN A 112 -7.80 -14.19 12.90
CA GLN A 112 -6.38 -14.53 12.79
C GLN A 112 -5.97 -15.65 13.76
N LEU A 113 -6.44 -15.62 15.01
CA LEU A 113 -6.18 -16.66 16.00
C LEU A 113 -6.77 -18.02 15.58
N PHE A 114 -8.01 -18.04 15.10
CA PHE A 114 -8.63 -19.26 14.57
C PHE A 114 -7.84 -19.82 13.39
N ALA A 115 -7.46 -18.97 12.43
CA ALA A 115 -6.66 -19.39 11.28
C ALA A 115 -5.25 -19.89 11.65
N GLN A 116 -4.69 -19.49 12.79
CA GLN A 116 -3.44 -20.01 13.34
C GLN A 116 -3.65 -21.38 14.02
N LEU A 117 -4.70 -21.51 14.85
CA LEU A 117 -5.03 -22.76 15.53
C LEU A 117 -5.34 -23.89 14.53
N GLU A 118 -6.10 -23.58 13.47
CA GLU A 118 -6.35 -24.54 12.39
C GLU A 118 -5.03 -24.98 11.75
N ARG A 119 -4.16 -24.03 11.35
CA ARG A 119 -2.84 -24.36 10.77
C ARG A 119 -1.94 -25.19 11.69
N SER A 120 -1.96 -24.94 13.00
CA SER A 120 -1.22 -25.74 13.98
C SER A 120 -1.81 -27.14 14.17
N SER A 121 -3.12 -27.31 14.02
CA SER A 121 -3.77 -28.62 14.12
C SER A 121 -3.43 -29.57 12.95
N TRP A 122 -3.12 -29.03 11.77
CA TRP A 122 -2.71 -29.80 10.58
C TRP A 122 -1.20 -30.13 10.52
N GLN A 123 -0.36 -29.54 11.38
CA GLN A 123 1.07 -29.87 11.47
C GLN A 123 1.38 -30.97 12.51
N GLY A 124 0.36 -31.45 13.23
CA GLY A 124 0.46 -32.53 14.21
C GLY A 124 0.03 -33.92 13.72
N PHE A 125 -0.21 -34.07 12.41
CA PHE A 125 -0.48 -35.34 11.72
C PHE A 125 0.57 -35.60 10.64
#